data_AF-A0A931UDU6-F1
#
_entry.id   AF-A0A931UDU6-F1
#
_cell.length_a   1.000
_cell.length_b   1.000
_cell.length_c   1.000
_cell.angle_alpha   90.00
_cell.angle_beta   90.00
_cell.angle_gamma   90.00
#
_symmetry.space_group_name_H-M   'P 1'
#
loop_
_entity.id
_entity.type
_entity.pdbx_description
1 polymer ?
#
loop_
_entity_poly.entity_id
_entity_poly.type
_entity_poly.pdbx_seq_one_letter_code
_entity_poly.pdbx_strand_id
1 'polypeptide(L)' 'MKISRHARNNMRLYQISREEIETTIAAPDSTDKEEHGEIAYKLFPDRFGTSPLKVVYVLEDDEPFVITAYPLRQAHWRK' A
#
# COMPACT_ATOMS: atom_id res chain seq x y z
N MET A 1 1.54 -11.43 -8.22
CA MET A 1 1.82 -10.05 -7.76
C MET A 1 3.22 -9.60 -8.15
N LYS A 2 3.31 -8.58 -8.99
CA LYS A 2 4.56 -7.91 -9.39
C LYS A 2 4.76 -6.63 -8.59
N ILE A 3 6.01 -6.21 -8.41
CA ILE A 3 6.35 -5.01 -7.63
C ILE A 3 7.32 -4.13 -8.43
N SER A 4 6.93 -2.86 -8.64
CA SER A 4 7.75 -1.89 -9.37
C SER A 4 9.10 -1.63 -8.67
N ARG A 5 10.07 -1.06 -9.39
CA ARG A 5 11.35 -0.62 -8.79
C ARG A 5 11.11 0.42 -7.69
N HIS A 6 10.18 1.35 -7.91
CA HIS A 6 9.87 2.41 -6.96
C HIS A 6 9.25 1.85 -5.68
N ALA A 7 8.27 0.95 -5.80
CA ALA A 7 7.69 0.22 -4.68
C ALA A 7 8.76 -0.55 -3.89
N ARG A 8 9.66 -1.30 -4.56
CA ARG A 8 10.75 -2.02 -3.88
C ARG A 8 11.67 -1.10 -3.08
N ASN A 9 11.96 0.10 -3.58
CA ASN A 9 12.76 1.07 -2.85
C ASN A 9 12.05 1.57 -1.59
N ASN A 10 10.75 1.91 -1.69
CA ASN A 10 9.97 2.34 -0.53
C ASN A 10 9.78 1.22 0.49
N MET A 11 9.57 -0.02 0.03
CA MET A 11 9.53 -1.19 0.91
C MET A 11 10.81 -1.33 1.73
N ARG A 12 11.99 -1.14 1.11
CA ARG A 12 13.27 -1.15 1.83
C ARG A 12 13.38 0.01 2.82
N LEU A 13 12.99 1.21 2.41
CA LEU A 13 13.06 2.42 3.24
C LEU A 13 12.20 2.32 4.50
N TYR A 14 10.97 1.83 4.35
CA TYR A 14 9.99 1.74 5.43
C TYR A 14 9.92 0.34 6.06
N GLN A 15 10.83 -0.56 5.66
CA GLN A 15 10.87 -1.96 6.09
C GLN A 15 9.54 -2.70 5.92
N ILE A 16 8.80 -2.38 4.84
CA ILE A 16 7.52 -3.02 4.50
C ILE A 16 7.80 -4.39 3.90
N SER A 17 7.18 -5.43 4.45
CA SER A 17 7.25 -6.79 3.94
C SER A 17 6.31 -6.99 2.76
N ARG A 18 6.55 -8.05 1.98
CA ARG A 18 5.63 -8.44 0.91
C ARG A 18 4.27 -8.86 1.46
N GLU A 19 4.25 -9.54 2.60
CA GLU A 19 3.04 -10.02 3.26
C GLU A 19 2.13 -8.86 3.70
N GLU A 20 2.70 -7.75 4.17
CA GLU A 20 1.93 -6.55 4.53
C GLU A 20 1.25 -5.93 3.31
N ILE A 21 1.90 -5.95 2.15
CA ILE A 21 1.30 -5.50 0.88
C ILE A 21 0.14 -6.41 0.49
N GLU A 22 0.38 -7.72 0.49
CA GLU A 22 -0.62 -8.72 0.12
C GLU A 22 -1.85 -8.64 1.04
N THR A 23 -1.61 -8.49 2.35
CA THR A 23 -2.68 -8.30 3.35
C THR A 23 -3.45 -7.00 3.13
N THR A 24 -2.75 -5.91 2.78
CA THR A 24 -3.38 -4.61 2.51
C THR A 24 -4.28 -4.67 1.28
N ILE A 25 -3.85 -5.34 0.21
CA ILE A 25 -4.66 -5.50 -1.01
C ILE A 25 -5.83 -6.47 -0.79
N ALA A 26 -5.61 -7.58 -0.08
CA ALA A 26 -6.62 -8.62 0.10
C ALA A 26 -7.72 -8.23 1.10
N ALA A 27 -7.38 -7.49 2.16
CA ALA A 27 -8.31 -7.08 3.21
C ALA A 27 -8.05 -5.62 3.64
N PRO A 28 -8.29 -4.65 2.76
CA PRO A 28 -8.11 -3.23 3.07
C PRO A 28 -9.12 -2.78 4.14
N ASP A 29 -8.71 -1.85 5.00
CA ASP A 29 -9.62 -1.17 5.92
C ASP A 29 -10.40 -0.07 5.19
N SER A 30 -9.79 0.52 4.16
CA SER A 30 -10.47 1.38 3.20
C SER A 30 -9.80 1.33 1.83
N THR A 31 -10.57 1.67 0.80
CA THR A 31 -10.11 1.71 -0.58
C THR A 31 -10.43 3.05 -1.22
N ASP A 32 -9.61 3.47 -2.17
CA ASP A 32 -9.84 4.65 -2.99
C ASP A 32 -9.38 4.38 -4.44
N LYS A 33 -9.68 5.29 -5.36
CA LYS A 33 -9.26 5.23 -6.76
C LYS A 33 -8.55 6.52 -7.14
N GLU A 34 -7.37 6.40 -7.74
CA GLU A 34 -6.69 7.49 -8.44
C GLU A 34 -6.80 7.26 -9.96
N GLU A 35 -6.57 8.28 -10.80
CA GLU A 35 -6.67 8.19 -12.28
C GLU A 35 -5.88 7.03 -12.90
N HIS A 36 -4.84 6.55 -12.21
CA HIS A 36 -3.92 5.54 -12.72
C HIS A 36 -3.91 4.23 -11.90
N GLY A 37 -4.83 4.01 -10.96
CA GLY A 37 -4.90 2.75 -10.23
C GLY A 37 -5.79 2.71 -9.01
N GLU A 38 -5.78 1.55 -8.36
CA GLU A 38 -6.47 1.30 -7.10
C GLU A 38 -5.56 1.63 -5.92
N ILE A 39 -6.19 2.08 -4.84
CA ILE A 39 -5.52 2.37 -3.58
C ILE A 39 -6.16 1.53 -2.49
N ALA A 40 -5.32 0.79 -1.78
CA ALA A 40 -5.69 0.08 -0.57
C ALA A 40 -4.99 0.70 0.63
N TYR A 41 -5.74 0.87 1.70
CA TYR A 41 -5.24 1.35 2.98
C TYR A 41 -5.45 0.30 4.06
N LYS A 42 -4.44 0.09 4.89
CA LYS A 42 -4.57 -0.79 6.06
C LYS A 42 -3.79 -0.28 7.25
N LEU A 43 -4.43 -0.28 8.41
CA LEU A 43 -3.81 -0.02 9.71
C LEU A 43 -3.16 -1.30 10.22
N PHE A 44 -1.93 -1.15 10.72
CA PHE A 44 -1.20 -2.22 11.39
C PHE A 44 -0.86 -1.71 12.80
N PRO A 45 -1.60 -2.11 13.86
CA PRO A 45 -1.46 -1.51 15.18
C PRO A 45 -0.04 -1.47 15.74
N ASP A 46 0.78 -2.47 15.41
CA ASP A 46 2.15 -2.62 15.89
C ASP A 46 3.22 -2.20 14.85
N ARG A 47 2.80 -1.62 13.72
CA ARG A 47 3.69 -1.25 12.60
C ARG A 47 3.35 0.14 12.10
N PHE A 48 4.34 0.87 11.60
CA PHE A 48 4.13 2.18 10.99
C PHE A 48 3.49 3.25 11.91
N GLY A 49 3.47 3.02 13.22
CA GLY A 49 2.82 3.91 14.19
C GLY A 49 1.31 3.96 14.00
N THR A 50 0.71 5.14 14.08
CA THR A 50 -0.74 5.34 13.85
C THR A 50 -1.11 5.55 12.38
N SER A 51 -0.14 5.43 11.48
CA SER A 51 -0.28 5.74 10.06
C SER A 51 -0.63 4.47 9.31
N PRO A 52 -1.69 4.46 8.47
CA PRO A 52 -1.97 3.29 7.64
C PRO A 52 -0.89 3.13 6.58
N LEU A 53 -0.71 1.88 6.14
CA LEU A 53 0.01 1.56 4.92
C LEU A 53 -0.88 1.90 3.72
N LYS A 54 -0.44 2.84 2.88
CA LYS A 54 -1.02 3.09 1.55
C LYS A 54 -0.32 2.19 0.54
N VAL A 55 -1.08 1.42 -0.23
CA VAL A 55 -0.60 0.64 -1.36
C VAL A 55 -1.32 1.11 -2.61
N VAL A 56 -0.56 1.49 -3.64
CA VAL A 56 -1.10 1.86 -4.95
C VAL A 56 -0.73 0.76 -5.94
N TYR A 57 -1.73 0.22 -6.62
CA TYR A 57 -1.56 -0.89 -7.54
C TYR A 57 -2.54 -0.81 -8.70
N VAL A 58 -2.26 -1.56 -9.75
CA VAL A 58 -3.19 -1.84 -10.86
C VAL A 58 -3.36 -3.34 -10.98
N LEU A 59 -4.45 -3.78 -11.59
CA LEU A 59 -4.65 -5.18 -11.96
C LEU A 59 -4.18 -5.36 -13.40
N GLU A 60 -3.13 -6.16 -13.60
CA GLU A 60 -2.66 -6.63 -14.91
C GLU A 60 -2.96 -8.13 -15.00
N ASP A 61 -3.79 -8.55 -15.97
CA ASP A 61 -4.19 -9.96 -16.14
C ASP A 61 -4.72 -10.60 -14.83
N ASP A 62 -5.57 -9.85 -14.11
CA ASP A 62 -6.11 -10.20 -12.78
C ASP A 62 -5.05 -10.37 -11.66
N GLU A 63 -3.78 -10.04 -11.92
CA GLU A 63 -2.73 -10.00 -10.91
C GLU A 63 -2.40 -8.56 -10.47
N PRO A 64 -2.25 -8.29 -9.16
CA PRO A 64 -1.80 -6.99 -8.70
C PRO A 64 -0.37 -6.66 -9.16
N PHE A 65 -0.21 -5.51 -9.80
CA PHE A 65 1.07 -4.85 -10.04
C PHE A 65 1.20 -3.63 -9.12
N VAL A 66 2.10 -3.72 -8.14
CA VAL A 66 2.29 -2.70 -7.11
C VAL A 66 3.18 -1.57 -7.62
N ILE A 67 2.61 -0.38 -7.72
CA ILE A 67 3.28 0.83 -8.21
C ILE A 67 4.10 1.46 -7.08
N THR A 68 3.50 1.63 -5.90
CA THR A 68 4.18 2.16 -4.70
C THR A 68 3.52 1.70 -3.41
N ALA A 69 4.26 1.72 -2.30
CA ALA A 69 3.74 1.44 -0.98
C ALA A 69 4.50 2.23 0.10
N TYR A 70 3.78 2.88 1.02
CA TYR A 70 4.37 3.68 2.10
C TYR A 70 3.38 3.97 3.24
N PRO A 71 3.86 4.20 4.47
CA PRO A 71 3.02 4.71 5.54
C PRO A 71 2.56 6.14 5.26
N LEU A 72 1.25 6.38 5.36
CA LEU A 72 0.65 7.68 5.11
C LEU A 72 0.87 8.61 6.31
N ARG A 73 1.61 9.71 6.14
CA ARG A 73 1.80 10.68 7.23
C ARG A 73 0.44 11.23 7.70
N GLN A 74 0.23 11.23 9.03
CA GLN A 74 -1.03 11.57 9.71
C GLN A 74 -1.80 12.79 9.14
N ALA A 75 -1.10 13.81 8.61
CA ALA A 75 -1.73 15.00 8.06
C ALA A 75 -2.73 14.71 6.91
N HIS A 76 -2.62 13.57 6.22
CA HIS A 76 -3.45 13.22 5.07
C HIS A 76 -4.49 12.11 5.36
N TRP A 77 -4.51 11.56 6.58
CA TRP A 77 -5.38 10.42 6.93
C TRP A 77 -6.65 10.79 7.70
N ARG A 78 -6.87 12.07 7.99
CA ARG A 78 -8.11 12.53 8.64
C ARG A 78 -9.00 13.24 7.62
N LYS A 79 -10.12 12.59 7.28
CA LYS A 79 -11.35 13.24 6.84
C LYS A 79 -12.34 13.19 8.00
#